data_AF-A0A2W0EK02-F1
#
_entry.id   AF-A0A2W0EK02-F1
#
_cell.length_a   1.000
_cell.length_b   1.000
_cell.length_c   1.000
_cell.angle_alpha   90.00
_cell.angle_beta   90.00
_cell.angle_gamma   90.00
#
_symmetry.space_group_name_H-M   'P 1'
#
loop_
_entity.id
_entity.type
_entity.pdbx_description
1 polymer ?
#
loop_
_entity_poly.entity_id
_entity_poly.type
_entity_poly.pdbx_seq_one_letter_code
_entity_poly.pdbx_strand_id
1 'polypeptide(L)'
;MSAAALSELDAALPGLTRKIRVLDALSWPDGVEEDFLEKWRGGRAQLPKVELLPRDHSVDIAALETFISRCDVGHPAGNFLAMTARSYATAGHMLGAIGTPAFTHYSSALYRRPDFYYTRLQLSMLDAARFFLKTTDALLGGARIPPSPAEIPAKAFAAWIQPELDRFFGVGQITVVLDPNLAAKAIAGSSRIRLRASALFS
;
A
#
# COMPACT_ATOMS: atom_id res chain seq x y z
N MET A 1 -36.61 -6.48 11.97
CA MET A 1 -35.85 -5.35 11.43
C MET A 1 -35.60 -5.65 9.96
N SER A 2 -36.05 -4.80 9.04
CA SER A 2 -35.77 -4.99 7.61
C SER A 2 -34.26 -4.91 7.41
N ALA A 3 -33.64 -5.92 6.80
CA ALA A 3 -32.26 -5.83 6.36
C ALA A 3 -32.11 -4.60 5.46
N ALA A 4 -31.07 -3.79 5.68
CA ALA A 4 -30.76 -2.67 4.80
C ALA A 4 -30.49 -3.23 3.39
N ALA A 5 -30.91 -2.51 2.35
CA ALA A 5 -30.67 -2.97 0.99
C ALA A 5 -29.15 -3.06 0.74
N LEU A 6 -28.69 -4.11 0.05
CA LEU A 6 -27.26 -4.34 -0.19
C LEU A 6 -26.56 -3.13 -0.83
N SER A 7 -27.24 -2.43 -1.72
CA SER A 7 -26.74 -1.20 -2.37
C SER A 7 -26.50 -0.06 -1.38
N GLU A 8 -27.34 0.07 -0.34
CA GLU A 8 -27.16 1.08 0.71
C GLU A 8 -25.96 0.74 1.59
N LEU A 9 -25.78 -0.55 1.92
CA LEU A 9 -24.63 -1.01 2.69
C LEU A 9 -23.32 -0.81 1.92
N ASP A 10 -23.30 -1.17 0.64
CA ASP A 10 -22.15 -0.97 -0.25
C ASP A 10 -21.78 0.52 -0.35
N ALA A 11 -22.76 1.40 -0.60
CA ALA A 11 -22.52 2.83 -0.70
C ALA A 11 -22.03 3.47 0.62
N ALA A 12 -22.43 2.93 1.78
CA ALA A 12 -22.04 3.45 3.07
C ALA A 12 -20.60 3.07 3.48
N LEU A 13 -20.12 1.89 3.09
CA LEU A 13 -18.86 1.34 3.57
C LEU A 13 -17.63 2.24 3.28
N PRO A 14 -17.43 2.82 2.07
CA PRO A 14 -16.30 3.71 1.81
C PRO A 14 -16.22 4.92 2.76
N GLY A 15 -17.36 5.43 3.22
CA GLY A 15 -17.42 6.54 4.17
C GLY A 15 -16.88 6.15 5.55
N LEU A 16 -17.15 4.93 5.99
CA LEU A 16 -16.70 4.39 7.29
C LEU A 16 -15.21 4.08 7.30
N THR A 17 -14.64 3.68 6.16
CA THR A 17 -13.25 3.19 6.08
C THR A 17 -12.23 4.28 5.78
N ARG A 18 -12.69 5.43 5.26
CA ARG A 18 -11.83 6.53 4.76
C ARG A 18 -10.75 7.02 5.74
N LYS A 19 -11.01 6.97 7.04
CA LYS A 19 -10.09 7.48 8.07
C LYS A 19 -8.98 6.48 8.43
N ILE A 20 -9.18 5.19 8.15
CA ILE A 20 -8.23 4.12 8.48
C ILE A 20 -7.22 4.00 7.34
N ARG A 21 -6.17 4.83 7.40
CA ARG A 21 -5.13 4.92 6.36
C ARG A 21 -3.82 4.32 6.84
N VAL A 22 -3.61 3.04 6.53
CA VAL A 22 -2.44 2.26 7.01
C VAL A 22 -1.12 2.83 6.51
N LEU A 23 -0.99 3.10 5.20
CA LEU A 23 0.25 3.62 4.62
C LEU A 23 0.62 5.00 5.20
N ASP A 24 -0.36 5.88 5.30
CA ASP A 24 -0.18 7.22 5.90
C ASP A 24 0.13 7.14 7.41
N ALA A 25 -0.19 6.03 8.08
CA ALA A 25 0.11 5.80 9.49
C ALA A 25 1.51 5.27 9.75
N LEU A 26 2.07 4.59 8.77
CA LEU A 26 3.37 3.94 8.86
C LEU A 26 4.42 4.63 8.00
N SER A 27 4.08 5.78 7.40
CA SER A 27 5.00 6.58 6.59
C SER A 27 6.18 7.06 7.42
N TRP A 28 7.38 6.88 6.89
CA TRP A 28 8.59 7.45 7.48
C TRP A 28 8.74 8.92 7.06
N PRO A 29 9.39 9.77 7.89
CA PRO A 29 9.76 11.12 7.47
C PRO A 29 10.65 11.10 6.22
N ASP A 30 10.53 12.14 5.40
CA ASP A 30 11.38 12.32 4.22
C ASP A 30 12.86 12.40 4.62
N GLY A 31 13.76 11.89 3.78
CA GLY A 31 15.21 11.90 4.03
C GLY A 31 15.74 10.70 4.83
N VAL A 32 14.88 9.98 5.56
CA VAL A 32 15.31 8.83 6.39
C VAL A 32 15.90 7.71 5.54
N GLU A 33 15.33 7.44 4.36
CA GLU A 33 15.84 6.45 3.42
C GLU A 33 17.18 6.90 2.84
N GLU A 34 17.26 8.15 2.39
CA GLU A 34 18.47 8.75 1.81
C GLU A 34 19.64 8.69 2.79
N ASP A 35 19.43 9.15 4.03
CA ASP A 35 20.42 9.13 5.10
C ASP A 35 20.89 7.69 5.42
N PHE A 36 19.95 6.75 5.46
CA PHE A 36 20.25 5.34 5.69
C PHE A 36 21.14 4.78 4.58
N LEU A 37 20.76 5.00 3.32
CA LEU A 37 21.48 4.50 2.16
C LEU A 37 22.86 5.15 2.00
N GLU A 38 22.98 6.46 2.25
CA GLU A 38 24.27 7.16 2.22
C GLU A 38 25.24 6.59 3.27
N LYS A 39 24.78 6.45 4.52
CA LYS A 39 25.57 5.85 5.60
C LYS A 39 25.96 4.40 5.30
N TRP A 40 25.02 3.61 4.78
CA TRP A 40 25.28 2.22 4.41
C TRP A 40 26.35 2.12 3.29
N ARG A 41 26.21 2.89 2.21
CA ARG A 41 27.21 2.95 1.11
C ARG A 41 28.57 3.44 1.59
N GLY A 42 28.59 4.36 2.56
CA GLY A 42 29.81 4.87 3.20
C GLY A 42 30.38 3.97 4.30
N GLY A 43 29.90 2.73 4.48
CA GLY A 43 30.41 1.77 5.46
C GLY A 43 30.07 2.09 6.93
N ARG A 44 29.17 3.05 7.18
CA ARG A 44 28.73 3.51 8.51
C ARG A 44 27.27 3.15 8.78
N ALA A 45 26.88 1.93 8.40
CA ALA A 45 25.49 1.47 8.47
C ALA A 45 24.92 1.63 9.90
N GLN A 46 23.80 2.34 10.01
CA GLN A 46 23.07 2.56 11.25
C GLN A 46 21.59 2.38 10.96
N LEU A 47 20.87 1.68 11.84
CA LEU A 47 19.43 1.52 11.68
C LEU A 47 18.70 2.88 11.77
N PRO A 48 17.72 3.14 10.90
CA PRO A 48 16.86 4.31 10.99
C PRO A 48 16.18 4.38 12.36
N LYS A 49 16.11 5.59 12.94
CA LYS A 49 15.34 5.85 14.16
C LYS A 49 14.06 6.58 13.77
N VAL A 50 12.98 5.82 13.60
CA VAL A 50 11.66 6.37 13.26
C VAL A 50 10.72 6.10 14.42
N GLU A 51 10.14 7.16 14.96
CA GLU A 51 9.11 7.08 16.00
C GLU A 51 7.74 7.16 15.34
N LEU A 52 6.95 6.09 15.48
CA LEU A 52 5.57 6.03 15.02
C LEU A 52 4.66 5.97 16.24
N LEU A 53 3.61 6.80 16.25
CA LEU A 53 2.66 6.87 17.35
C LEU A 53 1.40 6.05 17.04
N PRO A 54 0.83 5.34 18.04
CA PRO A 54 -0.49 4.73 17.93
C PRO A 54 -1.56 5.72 17.46
N ARG A 55 -2.49 5.24 16.63
CA ARG A 55 -3.65 6.02 16.19
C ARG A 55 -4.93 5.43 16.77
N ASP A 56 -5.67 6.25 17.51
CA ASP A 56 -6.97 5.84 18.04
C ASP A 56 -8.02 5.84 16.92
N HIS A 57 -8.60 4.66 16.68
CA HIS A 57 -9.69 4.43 15.75
C HIS A 57 -10.90 3.79 16.45
N SER A 58 -10.99 3.86 17.78
CA SER A 58 -12.05 3.25 18.59
C SER A 58 -13.47 3.59 18.09
N VAL A 59 -13.71 4.86 17.74
CA VAL A 59 -14.98 5.32 17.17
C VAL A 59 -15.25 4.71 15.79
N ASP A 60 -14.23 4.65 14.93
CA ASP A 60 -14.36 4.09 13.57
C ASP A 60 -14.61 2.56 13.65
N ILE A 61 -13.93 1.88 14.57
CA ILE A 61 -14.10 0.44 14.85
C ILE A 61 -15.54 0.16 15.30
N ALA A 62 -16.06 0.89 16.28
CA ALA A 62 -17.44 0.71 16.76
C ALA A 62 -18.48 0.94 15.65
N ALA A 63 -18.23 1.91 14.76
CA ALA A 63 -19.09 2.16 13.61
C ALA A 63 -19.05 1.00 12.60
N LEU A 64 -17.87 0.41 12.35
CA LEU A 64 -17.70 -0.77 11.49
C LEU A 64 -18.34 -2.02 12.10
N GLU A 65 -18.28 -2.21 13.41
CA GLU A 65 -18.96 -3.31 14.11
C GLU A 65 -20.48 -3.19 14.00
N THR A 66 -21.01 -1.97 14.17
CA THR A 66 -22.43 -1.67 13.95
C THR A 66 -22.84 -1.90 12.49
N PHE A 67 -21.96 -1.59 11.53
CA PHE A 67 -22.18 -1.88 10.13
C PHE A 67 -22.25 -3.39 9.87
N ILE A 68 -21.31 -4.17 10.42
CA ILE A 68 -21.26 -5.63 10.27
C ILE A 68 -22.55 -6.28 10.78
N SER A 69 -23.14 -5.79 11.88
CA SER A 69 -24.39 -6.36 12.43
C SER A 69 -25.61 -6.13 11.52
N ARG A 70 -25.50 -5.26 10.51
CA ARG A 70 -26.56 -5.00 9.51
C ARG A 70 -26.39 -5.82 8.24
N CYS A 71 -25.23 -6.46 8.04
CA CYS A 71 -24.95 -7.27 6.87
C CYS A 71 -25.60 -8.67 7.00
N ASP A 72 -26.28 -9.12 5.94
CA ASP A 72 -26.67 -10.52 5.83
C ASP A 72 -25.46 -11.38 5.43
N VAL A 73 -24.87 -12.07 6.41
CA VAL A 73 -23.71 -12.95 6.20
C VAL A 73 -24.08 -14.27 5.48
N GLY A 74 -25.37 -14.60 5.35
CA GLY A 74 -25.83 -15.72 4.54
C GLY A 74 -25.79 -15.41 3.04
N HIS A 75 -25.99 -14.14 2.67
CA HIS A 75 -25.86 -13.69 1.29
C HIS A 75 -24.40 -13.43 0.92
N PRO A 76 -23.86 -13.97 -0.20
CA PRO A 76 -22.44 -13.82 -0.58
C PRO A 76 -21.94 -12.36 -0.59
N ALA A 77 -22.74 -11.44 -1.14
CA ALA A 77 -22.39 -10.01 -1.16
C ALA A 77 -22.43 -9.38 0.25
N GLY A 78 -23.38 -9.76 1.10
CA GLY A 78 -23.45 -9.25 2.47
C GLY A 78 -22.30 -9.78 3.32
N ASN A 79 -21.93 -11.05 3.14
CA ASN A 79 -20.73 -11.63 3.75
C ASN A 79 -19.45 -10.91 3.29
N PHE A 80 -19.32 -10.60 2.00
CA PHE A 80 -18.17 -9.84 1.49
C PHE A 80 -18.06 -8.44 2.12
N LEU A 81 -19.17 -7.71 2.25
CA LEU A 81 -19.22 -6.42 2.93
C LEU A 81 -18.83 -6.54 4.41
N ALA A 82 -19.35 -7.55 5.11
CA ALA A 82 -19.01 -7.81 6.51
C ALA A 82 -17.52 -8.15 6.69
N MET A 83 -16.97 -9.00 5.81
CA MET A 83 -15.54 -9.34 5.81
C MET A 83 -14.67 -8.12 5.54
N THR A 84 -15.07 -7.26 4.60
CA THR A 84 -14.37 -6.02 4.28
C THR A 84 -14.40 -5.04 5.45
N ALA A 85 -15.56 -4.81 6.06
CA ALA A 85 -15.65 -3.96 7.25
C ALA A 85 -14.81 -4.50 8.42
N ARG A 86 -14.80 -5.83 8.62
CA ARG A 86 -13.99 -6.48 9.67
C ARG A 86 -12.49 -6.32 9.42
N SER A 87 -12.03 -6.34 8.16
CA SER A 87 -10.62 -6.10 7.86
C SER A 87 -10.23 -4.65 8.17
N TYR A 88 -11.09 -3.67 7.90
CA TYR A 88 -10.84 -2.28 8.30
C TYR A 88 -10.85 -2.09 9.81
N ALA A 89 -11.78 -2.72 10.55
CA ALA A 89 -11.78 -2.67 12.02
C ALA A 89 -10.49 -3.28 12.59
N THR A 90 -10.05 -4.42 12.02
CA THR A 90 -8.77 -5.06 12.37
C THR A 90 -7.57 -4.14 12.07
N ALA A 91 -7.61 -3.39 10.96
CA ALA A 91 -6.59 -2.40 10.65
C ALA A 91 -6.62 -1.22 11.64
N GLY A 92 -7.79 -0.78 12.08
CA GLY A 92 -7.93 0.21 13.16
C GLY A 92 -7.26 -0.26 14.45
N HIS A 93 -7.53 -1.49 14.89
CA HIS A 93 -6.85 -2.09 16.04
C HIS A 93 -5.33 -2.20 15.83
N MET A 94 -4.88 -2.60 14.63
CA MET A 94 -3.47 -2.67 14.28
C MET A 94 -2.81 -1.30 14.46
N LEU A 95 -3.40 -0.22 13.93
CA LEU A 95 -2.84 1.13 14.04
C LEU A 95 -2.89 1.68 15.48
N GLY A 96 -3.88 1.30 16.28
CA GLY A 96 -3.93 1.60 17.71
C GLY A 96 -2.88 0.84 18.54
N ALA A 97 -2.27 -0.19 17.97
CA ALA A 97 -1.29 -1.05 18.63
C ALA A 97 0.16 -0.81 18.18
N ILE A 98 0.43 0.25 17.39
CA ILE A 98 1.79 0.59 16.92
C ILE A 98 2.79 0.58 18.09
N GLY A 99 3.95 -0.04 17.88
CA GLY A 99 4.99 -0.18 18.90
C GLY A 99 4.76 -1.31 19.91
N THR A 100 3.68 -2.09 19.79
CA THR A 100 3.39 -3.23 20.68
C THR A 100 3.34 -4.57 19.91
N PRO A 101 3.50 -5.73 20.59
CA PRO A 101 3.35 -7.05 19.95
C PRO A 101 1.96 -7.27 19.30
N ALA A 102 0.92 -6.59 19.80
CA ALA A 102 -0.43 -6.70 19.24
C ALA A 102 -0.51 -6.18 17.79
N PHE A 103 0.35 -5.23 17.40
CA PHE A 103 0.47 -4.78 16.01
C PHE A 103 0.73 -5.97 15.07
N THR A 104 1.73 -6.79 15.40
CA THR A 104 2.10 -7.96 14.60
C THR A 104 0.99 -9.00 14.55
N HIS A 105 0.24 -9.17 15.65
CA HIS A 105 -0.91 -10.06 15.70
C HIS A 105 -1.99 -9.63 14.69
N TYR A 106 -2.44 -8.37 14.73
CA TYR A 106 -3.44 -7.86 13.80
C TYR A 106 -2.95 -7.81 12.35
N SER A 107 -1.69 -7.40 12.14
CA SER A 107 -1.05 -7.41 10.81
C SER A 107 -1.03 -8.82 10.21
N SER A 108 -0.68 -9.83 11.02
CA SER A 108 -0.70 -11.23 10.59
C SER A 108 -2.11 -11.75 10.29
N ALA A 109 -3.13 -11.26 11.00
CA ALA A 109 -4.51 -11.60 10.71
C ALA A 109 -4.98 -11.03 9.35
N LEU A 110 -4.52 -9.82 9.01
CA LEU A 110 -4.85 -9.13 7.76
C LEU A 110 -4.10 -9.66 6.55
N TYR A 111 -2.77 -9.72 6.66
CA TYR A 111 -1.88 -9.94 5.52
C TYR A 111 -1.27 -11.33 5.49
N ARG A 112 -1.54 -12.15 6.52
CA ARG A 112 -0.83 -13.40 6.81
C ARG A 112 0.65 -13.15 7.12
N ARG A 113 1.29 -14.18 7.63
CA ARG A 113 2.74 -14.18 7.81
C ARG A 113 3.42 -14.71 6.53
N PRO A 114 4.67 -14.32 6.25
CA PRO A 114 5.39 -14.82 5.07
C PRO A 114 5.52 -16.35 5.02
N ASP A 115 5.55 -17.01 6.18
CA ASP A 115 5.63 -18.47 6.36
C ASP A 115 4.27 -19.18 6.33
N PHE A 116 3.16 -18.45 6.13
CA PHE A 116 1.85 -19.06 5.99
C PHE A 116 1.77 -19.89 4.71
N TYR A 117 1.46 -21.18 4.86
CA TYR A 117 1.38 -22.12 3.76
C TYR A 117 -0.01 -22.12 3.11
N TYR A 118 -0.07 -21.76 1.83
CA TYR A 118 -1.33 -21.78 1.07
C TYR A 118 -1.54 -23.16 0.45
N THR A 119 -2.35 -24.02 1.09
CA THR A 119 -2.58 -25.40 0.63
C THR A 119 -3.03 -25.50 -0.83
N ARG A 120 -3.83 -24.56 -1.34
CA ARG A 120 -4.25 -24.58 -2.75
C ARG A 120 -3.14 -24.20 -3.73
N LEU A 121 -2.19 -23.38 -3.28
CA LEU A 121 -1.03 -22.94 -4.08
C LEU A 121 0.19 -23.84 -3.87
N GLN A 122 0.16 -24.71 -2.85
CA GLN A 122 1.24 -25.60 -2.43
C GLN A 122 2.55 -24.87 -2.11
N LEU A 123 2.48 -23.61 -1.65
CA LEU A 123 3.64 -22.80 -1.30
C LEU A 123 3.31 -21.74 -0.24
N SER A 124 4.34 -21.24 0.44
CA SER A 124 4.27 -19.99 1.21
C SER A 124 4.72 -18.80 0.37
N MET A 125 4.39 -17.58 0.81
CA MET A 125 4.89 -16.36 0.13
C MET A 125 6.42 -16.23 0.26
N LEU A 126 7.01 -16.78 1.33
CA LEU A 126 8.47 -16.88 1.47
C LEU A 126 9.07 -17.81 0.40
N ASP A 127 8.42 -18.93 0.07
CA ASP A 127 8.87 -19.82 -0.99
C ASP A 127 8.79 -19.15 -2.36
N ALA A 128 7.69 -18.44 -2.62
CA ALA A 128 7.55 -17.64 -3.84
C ALA A 128 8.66 -16.58 -3.97
N ALA A 129 8.95 -15.84 -2.90
CA ALA A 129 10.02 -14.85 -2.89
C ALA A 129 11.39 -15.48 -3.18
N ARG A 130 11.72 -16.62 -2.55
CA ARG A 130 12.97 -17.37 -2.80
C ARG A 130 13.05 -17.87 -4.25
N PHE A 131 11.95 -18.36 -4.80
CA PHE A 131 11.89 -18.79 -6.19
C PHE A 131 12.16 -17.62 -7.15
N PHE A 132 11.56 -16.46 -6.92
CA PHE A 132 11.81 -15.27 -7.74
C PHE A 132 13.26 -14.84 -7.66
N LEU A 133 13.84 -14.72 -6.45
CA LEU A 133 15.24 -14.36 -6.27
C LEU A 133 16.19 -15.31 -7.03
N LYS A 134 16.00 -16.63 -6.85
CA LYS A 134 16.80 -17.64 -7.57
C LYS A 134 16.67 -17.50 -9.09
N THR A 135 15.47 -17.26 -9.58
CA THR A 135 15.19 -17.11 -11.02
C THR A 135 15.81 -15.83 -11.57
N THR A 136 15.71 -14.71 -10.84
CA THR A 136 16.29 -13.43 -11.26
C THR A 136 17.81 -13.42 -11.17
N ASP A 137 18.42 -14.09 -10.18
CA ASP A 137 19.87 -14.23 -10.09
C ASP A 137 20.44 -14.93 -11.33
N ALA A 138 19.73 -15.95 -11.84
CA ALA A 138 20.10 -16.63 -13.08
C ALA A 138 20.02 -15.72 -14.31
N LEU A 139 19.19 -14.67 -14.29
CA LEU A 139 19.09 -13.67 -15.35
C LEU A 139 20.15 -12.57 -15.20
N LEU A 140 20.41 -12.10 -13.98
CA LEU A 140 21.39 -11.05 -13.68
C LEU A 140 22.84 -11.51 -13.90
N GLY A 141 23.13 -12.80 -13.71
CA GLY A 141 24.44 -13.39 -14.03
C GLY A 141 24.72 -13.51 -15.53
N GLY A 142 23.71 -13.35 -16.39
CA GLY A 142 23.87 -13.30 -17.84
C GLY A 142 24.08 -11.86 -18.29
N ALA A 143 25.29 -11.49 -18.70
CA ALA A 143 25.68 -10.17 -19.19
C ALA A 143 24.96 -9.69 -20.49
N ARG A 144 23.72 -10.12 -20.75
CA ARG A 144 23.00 -9.90 -22.01
C ARG A 144 22.14 -8.65 -22.01
N ILE A 145 21.81 -8.08 -20.84
CA ILE A 145 21.01 -6.85 -20.76
C ILE A 145 21.87 -5.77 -20.07
N PRO A 146 22.32 -4.75 -20.81
CA PRO A 146 23.01 -3.63 -20.17
C PRO A 146 22.05 -2.91 -19.22
N PRO A 147 22.55 -2.40 -18.06
CA PRO A 147 21.71 -1.62 -17.16
C PRO A 147 21.15 -0.40 -17.90
N SER A 148 19.85 -0.15 -17.75
CA SER A 148 19.22 1.08 -18.25
C SER A 148 19.46 2.19 -17.22
N PRO A 149 20.29 3.20 -17.53
CA PRO A 149 20.57 4.26 -16.57
C PRO A 149 19.32 5.13 -16.40
N ALA A 150 18.89 5.32 -15.15
CA ALA A 150 17.79 6.20 -14.83
C ALA A 150 18.33 7.63 -14.67
N GLU A 151 18.24 8.43 -15.73
CA GLU A 151 18.84 9.78 -15.80
C GLU A 151 17.81 10.88 -16.03
N ILE A 152 16.57 10.54 -16.37
CA ILE A 152 15.53 11.51 -16.72
C ILE A 152 14.94 12.11 -15.43
N PRO A 153 15.10 13.42 -15.16
CA PRO A 153 14.52 14.03 -13.97
C PRO A 153 12.99 13.95 -13.99
N ALA A 154 12.36 13.77 -12.82
CA ALA A 154 10.90 13.66 -12.70
C ALA A 154 10.14 14.79 -13.42
N LYS A 155 10.66 16.02 -13.39
CA LYS A 155 10.08 17.17 -14.11
C LYS A 155 10.10 17.00 -15.63
N ALA A 156 11.19 16.48 -16.19
CA ALA A 156 11.30 16.22 -17.62
C ALA A 156 10.38 15.06 -18.03
N PHE A 157 10.35 13.99 -17.24
CA PHE A 157 9.45 12.86 -17.46
C PHE A 157 7.96 13.29 -17.40
N ALA A 158 7.60 14.16 -16.45
CA ALA A 158 6.24 14.70 -16.34
C ALA A 158 5.83 15.49 -17.59
N ALA A 159 6.72 16.35 -18.09
CA ALA A 159 6.48 17.14 -19.30
C ALA A 159 6.37 16.27 -20.56
N TRP A 160 7.09 15.15 -20.60
CA TRP A 160 7.02 14.18 -21.68
C TRP A 160 5.74 13.34 -21.66
N ILE A 161 5.33 12.83 -20.49
CA ILE A 161 4.22 11.88 -20.40
C ILE A 161 2.83 12.55 -20.44
N GLN A 162 2.70 13.79 -19.97
CA GLN A 162 1.42 14.52 -19.97
C GLN A 162 0.74 14.56 -21.35
N PRO A 163 1.40 14.96 -22.46
CA PRO A 163 0.76 14.97 -23.77
C PRO A 163 0.35 13.58 -24.28
N GLU A 164 1.09 12.52 -23.93
CA GLU A 164 0.71 11.14 -24.27
C GLU A 164 -0.56 10.70 -23.53
N LEU A 165 -0.69 11.08 -22.26
CA LEU A 165 -1.90 10.82 -21.48
C LEU A 165 -3.09 11.60 -22.02
N ASP A 166 -2.89 12.88 -22.36
CA ASP A 166 -3.93 13.72 -22.96
C ASP A 166 -4.40 13.17 -24.32
N ARG A 167 -3.47 12.62 -25.12
CA ARG A 167 -3.78 11.98 -26.40
C ARG A 167 -4.62 10.70 -26.24
N PHE A 168 -4.36 9.92 -25.20
CA PHE A 168 -5.05 8.64 -24.98
C PHE A 168 -6.37 8.78 -24.22
N PHE A 169 -6.37 9.53 -23.11
CA PHE A 169 -7.53 9.69 -22.23
C PHE A 169 -8.39 10.90 -22.55
N GLY A 170 -7.86 11.87 -23.30
CA GLY A 170 -8.46 13.17 -23.51
C GLY A 170 -7.82 14.24 -22.61
N VAL A 171 -7.73 15.46 -23.14
CA VAL A 171 -7.05 16.58 -22.49
C VAL A 171 -7.60 16.82 -21.08
N GLY A 172 -6.70 16.85 -20.10
CA GLY A 172 -7.01 17.20 -18.73
C GLY A 172 -7.75 16.13 -17.92
N GLN A 173 -7.99 14.93 -18.49
CA GLN A 173 -8.61 13.82 -17.76
C GLN A 173 -7.66 13.24 -16.69
N ILE A 174 -6.37 13.15 -17.03
CA ILE A 174 -5.33 12.69 -16.12
C ILE A 174 -4.30 13.80 -15.92
N THR A 175 -4.09 14.20 -14.68
CA THR A 175 -3.06 15.21 -14.34
C THR A 175 -1.79 14.54 -13.80
N VAL A 176 -0.63 14.91 -14.33
CA VAL A 176 0.66 14.52 -13.77
C VAL A 176 1.13 15.58 -12.77
N VAL A 177 1.48 15.16 -11.55
CA VAL A 177 1.87 16.06 -10.46
C VAL A 177 3.18 15.60 -9.84
N LEU A 178 4.11 16.53 -9.61
CA LEU A 178 5.32 16.27 -8.85
C LEU A 178 5.03 16.37 -7.36
N ASP A 179 5.53 15.40 -6.62
CA ASP A 179 5.32 15.29 -5.19
C ASP A 179 6.65 15.03 -4.48
N PRO A 180 7.13 15.97 -3.64
CA PRO A 180 8.40 15.81 -2.95
C PRO A 180 8.38 14.68 -1.92
N ASN A 181 7.21 14.34 -1.37
CA ASN A 181 7.08 13.47 -0.19
C ASN A 181 6.45 12.11 -0.57
N LEU A 182 6.47 11.76 -1.85
CA LEU A 182 5.93 10.49 -2.33
C LEU A 182 6.91 9.36 -1.99
N ALA A 183 6.48 8.35 -1.25
CA ALA A 183 7.38 7.22 -0.92
C ALA A 183 7.78 6.41 -2.17
N ALA A 184 6.81 6.10 -3.05
CA ALA A 184 7.05 5.39 -4.30
C ALA A 184 7.63 6.32 -5.37
N LYS A 185 8.31 5.75 -6.38
CA LYS A 185 8.79 6.49 -7.57
C LYS A 185 7.66 7.20 -8.31
N ALA A 186 6.52 6.52 -8.45
CA ALA A 186 5.29 7.05 -9.03
C ALA A 186 4.07 6.32 -8.45
N ILE A 187 2.91 6.98 -8.42
CA ILE A 187 1.61 6.39 -8.10
C ILE A 187 0.60 6.85 -9.14
N ALA A 188 -0.15 5.92 -9.73
CA ALA A 188 -1.25 6.22 -10.63
C ALA A 188 -2.60 6.02 -9.92
N GLY A 189 -3.46 7.02 -10.03
CA GLY A 189 -4.87 6.97 -9.63
C GLY A 189 -5.80 7.22 -10.83
N SER A 190 -7.11 7.25 -10.59
CA SER A 190 -8.11 7.37 -11.64
C SER A 190 -8.09 8.70 -12.41
N SER A 191 -7.60 9.78 -11.80
CA SER A 191 -7.53 11.12 -12.41
C SER A 191 -6.16 11.80 -12.27
N ARG A 192 -5.20 11.15 -11.61
CA ARG A 192 -3.90 11.76 -11.31
C ARG A 192 -2.79 10.73 -11.26
N ILE A 193 -1.64 11.09 -11.82
CA ILE A 193 -0.38 10.39 -11.63
C ILE A 193 0.55 11.29 -10.80
N ARG A 194 0.99 10.81 -9.64
CA ARG A 194 1.99 11.49 -8.80
C ARG A 194 3.35 10.90 -9.08
N LEU A 195 4.35 11.75 -9.29
CA LEU A 195 5.75 11.36 -9.47
C LEU A 195 6.57 11.92 -8.32
N ARG A 196 7.48 11.13 -7.75
CA ARG A 196 8.37 11.62 -6.70
C ARG A 196 9.34 12.64 -7.28
N ALA A 197 9.37 13.85 -6.73
CA ALA A 197 10.12 14.97 -7.32
C ALA A 197 11.63 14.69 -7.41
N SER A 198 12.19 13.92 -6.46
CA SER A 198 13.60 13.53 -6.41
C SER A 198 13.96 12.30 -7.27
N ALA A 199 12.97 11.64 -7.91
CA ALA A 199 13.23 10.42 -8.65
C ALA A 199 13.79 10.67 -10.06
N LEU A 200 14.63 9.74 -10.52
CA LEU A 200 15.09 9.66 -11.90
C LEU A 200 14.40 8.51 -12.63
N PHE A 201 13.97 8.76 -13.86
CA PHE A 201 13.29 7.82 -14.75
C PHE A 201 14.22 7.35 -15.88
N SER A 202 13.86 6.23 -16.49
CA SER A 202 14.56 5.59 -17.62
C SER A 202 13.66 5.58 -18.83
#